data_AF-A0A959P6Z2-F1
#
_entry.id   AF-A0A959P6Z2-F1
#
_cell.length_a   1.000
_cell.length_b   1.000
_cell.length_c   1.000
_cell.angle_alpha   90.00
_cell.angle_beta   90.00
_cell.angle_gamma   90.00
#
_symmetry.space_group_name_H-M   'P 1'
#
loop_
_entity.id
_entity.type
_entity.pdbx_description
1 polymer ?
#
loop_
_entity_poly.entity_id
_entity_poly.type
_entity_poly.pdbx_seq_one_letter_code
_entity_poly.pdbx_strand_id
1 'polypeptide(L)'
;MGDYIQLGIEHILDPTGLDHLYFIVSFCLLYTIQDLRKIAALVTAFTVGHSITLALAALDMINVNPDLIETLIPITILISCVLNYWTLLTATEYRAPKGYLKYFVILFFGLIHGLGFSNFLSAMLFEGESIVAPLLGFNIGIEVAQLIIVLMALLVLSLSDKLLKWKKAVRLALNSVVTLLVLQMVLT
;
A
#
# COMPACT_ATOMS: atom_id res chain seq x y z
N MET A 1 -1.48 -19.18 14.17
CA MET A 1 -0.41 -18.29 13.65
C MET A 1 -0.22 -18.46 12.15
N GLY A 2 -0.04 -19.69 11.63
CA GLY A 2 0.04 -19.92 10.18
C GLY A 2 -1.20 -19.45 9.42
N ASP A 3 -2.40 -19.76 9.93
CA ASP A 3 -3.66 -19.37 9.30
C ASP A 3 -3.82 -17.84 9.20
N TYR A 4 -3.39 -17.11 10.22
CA TYR A 4 -3.42 -15.63 10.22
C TYR A 4 -2.42 -15.02 9.24
N ILE A 5 -1.23 -15.62 9.08
CA ILE A 5 -0.26 -15.19 8.07
C ILE A 5 -0.86 -15.39 6.67
N GLN A 6 -1.48 -16.54 6.43
CA GLN A 6 -2.16 -16.81 5.16
C GLN A 6 -3.28 -15.80 4.91
N LEU A 7 -4.10 -15.50 5.91
CA LEU A 7 -5.15 -14.49 5.80
C LEU A 7 -4.60 -13.11 5.42
N GLY A 8 -3.46 -12.70 6.00
CA GLY A 8 -2.79 -11.44 5.64
C GLY A 8 -2.25 -11.42 4.21
N ILE A 9 -1.77 -12.56 3.71
CA ILE A 9 -1.33 -12.71 2.31
C ILE A 9 -2.54 -12.65 1.38
N GLU A 10 -3.60 -13.37 1.69
CA GLU A 10 -4.84 -13.42 0.90
C GLU A 10 -5.50 -12.04 0.84
N HIS A 11 -5.48 -11.28 1.93
CA HIS A 11 -5.97 -9.90 1.96
C HIS A 11 -5.26 -9.00 0.92
N ILE A 12 -3.93 -9.12 0.79
CA ILE A 12 -3.15 -8.32 -0.18
C ILE A 12 -3.32 -8.81 -1.62
N LEU A 13 -3.59 -10.10 -1.81
CA LEU A 13 -3.74 -10.73 -3.13
C LEU A 13 -5.19 -10.82 -3.60
N ASP A 14 -6.14 -10.32 -2.82
CA ASP A 14 -7.57 -10.35 -3.14
C ASP A 14 -7.86 -9.59 -4.45
N PRO A 15 -8.36 -10.26 -5.50
CA PRO A 15 -8.72 -9.60 -6.75
C PRO A 15 -9.83 -8.56 -6.62
N THR A 16 -10.61 -8.61 -5.54
CA THR A 16 -11.67 -7.65 -5.24
C THR A 16 -11.18 -6.45 -4.41
N GLY A 17 -10.01 -6.57 -3.77
CA GLY A 17 -9.35 -5.57 -2.92
C GLY A 17 -7.98 -5.13 -3.47
N LEU A 18 -7.97 -4.55 -4.66
CA LEU A 18 -6.70 -4.19 -5.37
C LEU A 18 -6.07 -2.87 -4.90
N ASP A 19 -6.61 -2.23 -3.87
CA ASP A 19 -6.15 -0.94 -3.32
C ASP A 19 -4.66 -1.00 -2.89
N HIS A 20 -4.27 -2.04 -2.17
CA HIS A 20 -2.89 -2.26 -1.75
C HIS A 20 -1.95 -2.46 -2.94
N LEU A 21 -2.37 -3.22 -3.95
CA LEU A 21 -1.58 -3.44 -5.15
C LEU A 21 -1.37 -2.12 -5.91
N TYR A 22 -2.42 -1.34 -6.12
CA TYR A 22 -2.35 -0.03 -6.78
C TYR A 22 -1.45 0.94 -6.03
N PHE A 23 -1.55 0.95 -4.70
CA PHE A 23 -0.71 1.76 -3.84
C PHE A 23 0.78 1.38 -3.95
N ILE A 24 1.09 0.08 -3.87
CA ILE A 24 2.46 -0.44 -3.97
C ILE A 24 3.07 -0.13 -5.34
N VAL A 25 2.33 -0.40 -6.41
CA VAL A 25 2.79 -0.10 -7.76
C VAL A 25 3.04 1.40 -7.89
N SER A 26 2.13 2.25 -7.41
CA SER A 26 2.25 3.71 -7.45
C SER A 26 3.56 4.20 -6.86
N PHE A 27 3.90 3.86 -5.61
CA PHE A 27 5.16 4.36 -5.06
C PHE A 27 6.39 3.71 -5.71
N CYS A 28 6.33 2.46 -6.18
CA CYS A 28 7.45 1.80 -6.87
C CYS A 28 7.88 2.53 -8.16
N LEU A 29 6.99 3.29 -8.80
CA LEU A 29 7.26 4.02 -10.04
C LEU A 29 8.37 5.09 -9.92
N LEU A 30 8.77 5.51 -8.72
CA LEU A 30 9.86 6.48 -8.52
C LEU A 30 11.16 5.87 -8.00
N TYR A 31 11.22 4.54 -7.90
CA TYR A 31 12.36 3.84 -7.34
C TYR A 31 12.94 2.79 -8.29
N THR A 32 14.09 2.27 -7.88
CA THR A 32 14.88 1.25 -8.57
C THR A 32 15.30 0.15 -7.59
N ILE A 33 15.85 -0.95 -8.11
CA ILE A 33 16.33 -2.05 -7.26
C ILE A 33 17.43 -1.61 -6.27
N GLN A 34 18.18 -0.56 -6.60
CA GLN A 34 19.19 0.03 -5.70
C GLN A 34 18.58 0.67 -4.46
N ASP A 35 17.28 0.99 -4.48
CA ASP A 35 16.56 1.63 -3.38
C ASP A 35 15.75 0.64 -2.53
N LEU A 36 15.98 -0.68 -2.65
CA LEU A 36 15.18 -1.71 -1.97
C LEU A 36 15.02 -1.46 -0.46
N ARG A 37 16.10 -1.02 0.22
CA ARG A 37 16.03 -0.68 1.65
C ARG A 37 15.09 0.49 1.96
N LYS A 38 15.04 1.49 1.07
CA LYS A 38 14.17 2.66 1.25
C LYS A 38 12.71 2.29 1.06
N ILE A 39 12.42 1.42 0.10
CA ILE A 39 11.06 0.97 -0.18
C ILE A 39 10.59 -0.01 0.90
N ALA A 40 11.45 -0.94 1.34
CA ALA A 40 11.13 -1.82 2.46
C ALA A 40 10.70 -0.99 3.68
N ALA A 41 11.43 0.08 4.00
CA ALA A 41 11.03 1.00 5.06
C ALA A 41 9.71 1.77 4.79
N LEU A 42 9.31 1.98 3.52
CA LEU A 42 7.98 2.54 3.20
C LEU A 42 6.88 1.50 3.43
N VAL A 43 7.10 0.26 2.98
CA VAL A 43 6.18 -0.86 3.22
C VAL A 43 5.98 -1.05 4.72
N THR A 44 7.06 -1.15 5.49
CA THR A 44 6.97 -1.27 6.95
C THR A 44 6.27 -0.07 7.58
N ALA A 45 6.50 1.16 7.11
CA ALA A 45 5.79 2.33 7.62
C ALA A 45 4.28 2.25 7.37
N PHE A 46 3.87 1.79 6.18
CA PHE A 46 2.47 1.53 5.85
C PHE A 46 1.88 0.46 6.77
N THR A 47 2.54 -0.70 6.89
CA THR A 47 2.09 -1.82 7.73
C THR A 47 1.99 -1.43 9.20
N VAL A 48 2.91 -0.62 9.72
CA VAL A 48 2.82 -0.09 11.08
C VAL A 48 1.58 0.78 11.26
N GLY A 49 1.32 1.71 10.33
CA GLY A 49 0.08 2.51 10.36
C GLY A 49 -1.16 1.63 10.33
N HIS A 50 -1.20 0.69 9.39
CA HIS A 50 -2.29 -0.27 9.21
C HIS A 50 -2.54 -1.12 10.48
N SER A 51 -1.46 -1.60 11.11
CA SER A 51 -1.52 -2.37 12.34
C SER A 51 -2.13 -1.58 13.48
N ILE A 52 -1.81 -0.28 13.60
CA ILE A 52 -2.32 0.59 14.66
C ILE A 52 -3.85 0.72 14.56
N THR A 53 -4.39 1.05 13.38
CA THR A 53 -5.84 1.23 13.24
C THR A 53 -6.61 -0.07 13.31
N LEU A 54 -6.07 -1.18 12.79
CA LEU A 54 -6.64 -2.51 13.04
C LEU A 54 -6.71 -2.84 14.53
N ALA A 55 -5.64 -2.61 15.28
CA ALA A 55 -5.61 -2.89 16.71
C ALA A 55 -6.65 -2.05 17.46
N LEU A 56 -6.70 -0.74 17.18
CA LEU A 56 -7.64 0.17 17.82
C LEU A 56 -9.10 -0.20 17.52
N ALA A 57 -9.40 -0.55 16.27
CA ALA A 57 -10.75 -0.90 15.88
C ALA A 57 -11.18 -2.27 16.42
N ALA A 58 -10.29 -3.26 16.42
CA ALA A 58 -10.56 -4.57 16.99
C ALA A 58 -10.66 -4.57 18.53
N LEU A 59 -10.14 -3.52 19.20
CA LEU A 59 -10.39 -3.24 20.62
C LEU A 59 -11.62 -2.35 20.85
N ASP A 60 -12.42 -2.09 19.80
CA ASP A 60 -13.60 -1.21 19.82
C ASP A 60 -13.31 0.22 20.34
N MET A 61 -12.07 0.70 20.17
CA MET A 61 -11.64 2.03 20.62
C MET A 61 -11.96 3.12 19.59
N ILE A 62 -12.09 2.74 18.31
CA ILE A 62 -12.41 3.65 17.21
C ILE A 62 -13.49 3.03 16.34
N ASN A 63 -14.46 3.86 15.95
CA ASN A 63 -15.50 3.50 14.99
C ASN A 63 -15.62 4.66 14.00
N VAL A 64 -15.34 4.38 12.73
CA VAL A 64 -15.36 5.35 11.65
C VAL A 64 -16.32 4.84 10.59
N ASN A 65 -17.10 5.74 9.99
CA ASN A 65 -18.06 5.37 8.95
C ASN A 65 -17.34 4.62 7.79
N PRO A 66 -17.76 3.38 7.44
CA PRO A 66 -17.24 2.63 6.30
C PRO A 66 -17.24 3.44 4.99
N ASP A 67 -18.30 4.18 4.69
CA ASP A 67 -18.40 4.99 3.47
C ASP A 67 -17.27 6.03 3.37
N LEU A 68 -16.89 6.60 4.52
CA LEU A 68 -15.79 7.55 4.61
C LEU A 68 -14.44 6.86 4.37
N ILE A 69 -14.26 5.66 4.93
CA ILE A 69 -13.03 4.88 4.76
C ILE A 69 -12.87 4.45 3.30
N GLU A 70 -13.92 3.91 2.69
CA GLU A 70 -13.98 3.51 1.28
C GLU A 70 -13.69 4.68 0.34
N THR A 71 -14.06 5.90 0.72
CA THR A 71 -13.72 7.12 -0.02
C THR A 71 -12.26 7.55 0.21
N LEU A 72 -11.77 7.46 1.44
CA LEU A 72 -10.43 7.96 1.80
C LEU A 72 -9.30 7.07 1.27
N ILE A 73 -9.47 5.75 1.23
CA ILE A 73 -8.50 4.79 0.67
C ILE A 73 -8.06 5.20 -0.75
N PRO A 74 -8.94 5.28 -1.76
CA PRO A 74 -8.54 5.67 -3.11
C PRO A 74 -8.02 7.11 -3.18
N ILE A 75 -8.51 8.04 -2.35
CA ILE A 75 -7.96 9.40 -2.27
C ILE A 75 -6.48 9.39 -1.89
N THR A 76 -6.07 8.58 -0.91
CA THR A 76 -4.64 8.47 -0.54
C THR A 76 -3.78 7.94 -1.68
N ILE A 77 -4.29 7.01 -2.49
CA ILE A 77 -3.59 6.48 -3.66
C ILE A 77 -3.52 7.54 -4.77
N LEU A 78 -4.60 8.31 -5.00
CA LEU A 78 -4.62 9.43 -5.94
C LEU A 78 -3.59 10.51 -5.56
N ILE A 79 -3.44 10.82 -4.28
CA ILE A 79 -2.39 11.72 -3.80
C ILE A 79 -1.01 11.20 -4.22
N SER A 80 -0.72 9.91 -4.02
CA SER A 80 0.53 9.29 -4.49
C SER A 80 0.70 9.43 -6.01
N CYS A 81 -0.35 9.19 -6.79
CA CYS A 81 -0.31 9.32 -8.24
C CYS A 81 -0.06 10.76 -8.72
N VAL A 82 -0.63 11.77 -8.04
CA VAL A 82 -0.39 13.19 -8.32
C VAL A 82 1.06 13.56 -8.01
N LEU A 83 1.60 13.10 -6.88
CA LEU A 83 3.01 13.32 -6.52
C LEU A 83 3.98 12.67 -7.53
N ASN A 84 3.60 11.51 -8.07
CA ASN A 84 4.33 10.86 -9.15
C ASN A 84 4.30 11.70 -10.43
N TYR A 85 3.15 12.21 -10.86
CA TYR A 85 3.07 13.09 -12.03
C TYR A 85 3.94 14.33 -11.86
N TRP A 86 3.85 14.99 -10.70
CA TRP A 86 4.68 16.14 -10.39
C TRP A 86 6.16 15.80 -10.55
N THR A 87 6.62 14.69 -9.98
CA THR A 87 8.03 14.26 -10.05
C THR A 87 8.44 13.90 -11.49
N LEU A 88 7.64 13.11 -12.20
CA LEU A 88 7.97 12.61 -13.54
C LEU A 88 7.97 13.71 -14.60
N LEU A 89 7.16 14.76 -14.44
CA LEU A 89 7.04 15.87 -15.39
C LEU A 89 8.02 17.01 -15.11
N THR A 90 8.38 17.26 -13.84
CA THR A 90 9.22 18.41 -13.46
C THR A 90 10.69 18.07 -13.25
N ALA A 91 11.02 16.84 -12.82
CA ALA A 91 12.40 16.48 -12.49
C ALA A 91 13.18 16.01 -13.72
N THR A 92 14.48 16.34 -13.77
CA THR A 92 15.40 15.84 -14.81
C THR A 92 15.64 14.34 -14.69
N GLU A 93 15.62 13.77 -13.49
CA GLU A 93 15.65 12.33 -13.21
C GLU A 93 14.43 11.87 -12.39
N TYR A 94 13.92 10.67 -12.64
CA TYR A 94 12.75 10.11 -11.95
C TYR A 94 13.10 9.49 -10.58
N ARG A 95 13.87 10.21 -9.75
CA ARG A 95 14.29 9.70 -8.44
C ARG A 95 13.29 10.06 -7.34
N ALA A 96 13.16 9.13 -6.41
CA ALA A 96 12.37 9.28 -5.20
C ALA A 96 12.62 10.60 -4.44
N PRO A 97 11.58 11.15 -3.78
CA PRO A 97 11.71 12.31 -2.91
C PRO A 97 12.77 12.10 -1.82
N LYS A 98 13.57 13.14 -1.57
CA LYS A 98 14.53 13.17 -0.46
C LYS A 98 13.82 13.47 0.87
N GLY A 99 14.41 13.03 1.97
CA GLY A 99 13.91 13.30 3.33
C GLY A 99 12.98 12.22 3.89
N TYR A 100 12.61 12.40 5.16
CA TYR A 100 11.84 11.43 5.94
C TYR A 100 10.31 11.62 5.86
N LEU A 101 9.84 12.76 5.35
CA LEU A 101 8.41 13.10 5.29
C LEU A 101 7.56 12.03 4.59
N LYS A 102 8.12 11.40 3.54
CA LYS A 102 7.46 10.30 2.84
C LYS A 102 7.09 9.12 3.75
N TYR A 103 7.91 8.78 4.74
CA TYR A 103 7.60 7.67 5.65
C TYR A 103 6.40 8.02 6.54
N PHE A 104 6.30 9.28 6.98
CA PHE A 104 5.15 9.76 7.73
C PHE A 104 3.87 9.79 6.89
N VAL A 105 3.96 10.22 5.63
CA VAL A 105 2.81 10.20 4.70
C VAL A 105 2.33 8.78 4.45
N ILE A 106 3.25 7.84 4.17
CA ILE A 106 2.91 6.44 3.92
C ILE A 106 2.37 5.76 5.19
N LEU A 107 2.90 6.08 6.37
CA LEU A 107 2.34 5.63 7.64
C LEU A 107 0.91 6.14 7.83
N PHE A 108 0.65 7.41 7.53
CA PHE A 108 -0.69 7.98 7.60
C PHE A 108 -1.66 7.31 6.62
N PHE A 109 -1.21 6.98 5.41
CA PHE A 109 -2.01 6.21 4.46
C PHE A 109 -2.30 4.79 4.97
N GLY A 110 -1.33 4.17 5.63
CA GLY A 110 -1.51 2.90 6.34
C GLY A 110 -2.59 2.98 7.43
N LEU A 111 -2.60 4.05 8.24
CA LEU A 111 -3.66 4.26 9.24
C LEU A 111 -5.05 4.22 8.57
N ILE A 112 -5.23 4.95 7.47
CA ILE A 112 -6.51 4.99 6.74
C ILE A 112 -6.87 3.60 6.17
N HIS A 113 -5.93 2.93 5.50
CA HIS A 113 -6.18 1.61 4.92
C HIS A 113 -6.57 0.57 5.98
N GLY A 114 -5.90 0.57 7.14
CA GLY A 114 -6.21 -0.38 8.22
C GLY A 114 -7.64 -0.26 8.77
N LEU A 115 -8.30 0.88 8.58
CA LEU A 115 -9.71 1.02 8.94
C LEU A 115 -10.63 0.20 8.01
N GLY A 116 -10.25 -0.01 6.74
CA GLY A 116 -11.09 -0.68 5.75
C GLY A 116 -11.34 -2.15 6.05
N PHE A 117 -10.37 -2.81 6.69
CA PHE A 117 -10.45 -4.23 7.06
C PHE A 117 -10.86 -4.46 8.53
N SER A 118 -11.05 -3.37 9.28
CA SER A 118 -11.22 -3.45 10.73
C SER A 118 -12.51 -4.14 11.18
N ASN A 119 -13.63 -3.90 10.49
CA ASN A 119 -14.92 -4.51 10.81
C ASN A 119 -14.90 -6.04 10.62
N PHE A 120 -14.23 -6.51 9.56
CA PHE A 120 -14.05 -7.94 9.29
C PHE A 120 -13.18 -8.61 10.36
N LEU A 121 -12.05 -7.99 10.71
CA LEU A 121 -11.17 -8.55 11.73
C LEU A 121 -11.84 -8.55 13.11
N SER A 122 -12.58 -7.48 13.46
CA SER A 122 -13.33 -7.40 14.71
C SER A 122 -14.34 -8.54 14.82
N ALA A 123 -15.13 -8.79 13.76
CA ALA A 123 -16.10 -9.89 13.71
C ALA A 123 -15.46 -11.27 13.92
N MET A 124 -14.22 -11.47 13.45
CA MET A 124 -13.48 -12.73 13.60
C MET A 124 -12.90 -12.95 15.00
N LEU A 125 -12.66 -11.88 15.76
CA LEU A 125 -11.99 -11.92 17.07
C LEU A 125 -12.95 -12.10 18.27
N PHE A 126 -14.26 -12.14 18.05
CA PHE A 126 -15.28 -12.23 19.10
C PHE A 126 -15.32 -13.56 19.90
N GLU A 127 -14.44 -14.52 19.63
CA GLU A 127 -14.38 -15.82 20.34
C GLU A 127 -13.54 -15.81 21.64
N GLY A 128 -13.30 -14.65 22.25
CA GLY A 128 -12.67 -14.56 23.58
C GLY A 128 -11.18 -14.93 23.64
N GLU A 129 -10.52 -15.04 22.48
CA GLU A 129 -9.09 -15.28 22.37
C GLU A 129 -8.26 -13.98 22.39
N SER A 130 -6.96 -14.10 22.69
CA SER A 130 -6.03 -12.96 22.66
C SER A 130 -5.86 -12.41 21.24
N ILE A 131 -6.18 -11.13 21.04
CA ILE A 131 -6.03 -10.39 19.77
C ILE A 131 -4.58 -10.33 19.24
N VAL A 132 -3.59 -10.51 20.11
CA VAL A 132 -2.18 -10.27 19.77
C VAL A 132 -1.68 -11.23 18.69
N ALA A 133 -1.96 -12.53 18.83
CA ALA A 133 -1.46 -13.52 17.87
C ALA A 133 -2.14 -13.41 16.48
N PRO A 134 -3.47 -13.25 16.38
CA PRO A 134 -4.14 -12.96 15.12
C PRO A 134 -3.61 -11.70 14.44
N LEU A 135 -3.52 -10.59 15.18
CA LEU A 135 -3.09 -9.31 14.63
C LEU A 135 -1.63 -9.35 14.17
N LEU A 136 -0.73 -9.97 14.94
CA LEU A 136 0.67 -10.13 14.58
C LEU A 136 0.82 -11.01 13.33
N GLY A 137 0.13 -12.15 13.30
CA GLY A 137 0.17 -13.07 12.15
C GLY A 137 -0.34 -12.42 10.87
N PHE A 138 -1.48 -11.73 10.95
CA PHE A 138 -2.07 -11.01 9.83
C PHE A 138 -1.11 -9.94 9.27
N ASN A 139 -0.54 -9.09 10.11
CA ASN A 139 0.37 -8.04 9.66
C ASN A 139 1.72 -8.59 9.14
N ILE A 140 2.20 -9.74 9.65
CA ILE A 140 3.34 -10.44 9.06
C ILE A 140 3.00 -10.93 7.65
N GLY A 141 1.80 -11.48 7.45
CA GLY A 141 1.29 -11.88 6.14
C GLY A 141 1.26 -10.71 5.14
N ILE A 142 0.72 -9.56 5.58
CA ILE A 142 0.70 -8.32 4.82
C ILE A 142 2.12 -7.91 4.41
N GLU A 143 3.03 -7.74 5.38
CA GLU A 143 4.39 -7.26 5.11
C GLU A 143 5.12 -8.18 4.11
N VAL A 144 4.98 -9.50 4.27
CA VAL A 144 5.57 -10.50 3.36
C VAL A 144 5.01 -10.37 1.95
N ALA A 145 3.69 -10.32 1.80
CA ALA A 145 3.06 -10.18 0.49
C ALA A 145 3.47 -8.87 -0.20
N GLN A 146 3.45 -7.76 0.53
CA GLN A 146 3.84 -6.45 0.00
C GLN A 146 5.30 -6.41 -0.43
N LEU A 147 6.23 -6.97 0.35
CA LEU A 147 7.65 -7.03 -0.01
C LEU A 147 7.90 -7.88 -1.25
N ILE A 148 7.16 -8.98 -1.44
CA ILE A 148 7.22 -9.81 -2.64
C ILE A 148 6.73 -9.01 -3.86
N ILE A 149 5.60 -8.32 -3.76
CA ILE A 149 5.06 -7.47 -4.82
C ILE A 149 6.04 -6.35 -5.17
N VAL A 150 6.62 -5.68 -4.18
CA VAL A 150 7.66 -4.66 -4.38
C VAL A 150 8.84 -5.24 -5.16
N LEU A 151 9.36 -6.39 -4.74
CA LEU A 151 10.50 -7.01 -5.40
C LEU A 151 10.19 -7.30 -6.88
N MET A 152 9.02 -7.90 -7.16
CA MET A 152 8.57 -8.17 -8.53
C MET A 152 8.43 -6.88 -9.35
N ALA A 153 7.78 -5.85 -8.79
CA ALA A 153 7.60 -4.56 -9.46
C ALA A 153 8.94 -3.91 -9.80
N LEU A 154 9.90 -3.91 -8.87
CA LEU A 154 11.23 -3.34 -9.10
C LEU A 154 12.04 -4.14 -10.13
N LEU A 155 11.92 -5.46 -10.16
CA LEU A 155 12.58 -6.29 -11.17
C LEU A 155 12.03 -5.99 -12.57
N VAL A 156 10.71 -5.91 -12.71
CA VAL A 156 10.05 -5.55 -13.97
C VAL A 156 10.45 -4.14 -14.42
N LEU A 157 10.40 -3.16 -13.52
CA LEU A 157 10.82 -1.79 -13.81
C LEU A 157 12.31 -1.72 -14.19
N SER A 158 13.17 -2.44 -13.48
CA SER A 158 14.62 -2.47 -13.78
C SER A 158 14.92 -3.14 -15.12
N LEU A 159 14.16 -4.18 -15.50
CA LEU A 159 14.25 -4.79 -16.81
C LEU A 159 13.76 -3.82 -17.90
N SER A 160 12.63 -3.16 -17.66
CA SER A 160 12.09 -2.14 -18.59
C SER A 160 13.07 -0.99 -18.81
N ASP A 161 13.75 -0.53 -17.76
CA ASP A 161 14.75 0.53 -17.81
C ASP A 161 16.03 0.13 -18.57
N LYS A 162 16.30 -1.18 -18.69
CA LYS A 162 17.41 -1.72 -19.50
C LYS A 162 17.02 -1.89 -20.97
N LEU A 163 15.79 -2.34 -21.23
CA LEU A 163 15.32 -2.67 -22.58
C LEU A 163 14.77 -1.46 -23.34
N LEU A 164 14.19 -0.49 -22.64
CA LEU A 164 13.49 0.64 -23.24
C LEU A 164 14.24 1.96 -23.02
N LYS A 165 14.34 2.78 -24.07
CA LYS A 165 14.96 4.12 -24.00
C LYS A 165 14.06 5.16 -23.30
N TRP A 166 12.74 4.94 -23.30
CA TRP A 166 11.71 5.92 -22.89
C TRP A 166 11.25 5.72 -21.44
N LYS A 167 12.18 5.60 -20.50
CA LYS A 167 11.92 5.20 -19.10
C LYS A 167 10.84 6.04 -18.40
N LYS A 168 10.91 7.37 -18.55
CA LYS A 168 9.92 8.29 -17.98
C LYS A 168 8.54 8.13 -18.61
N ALA A 169 8.47 7.92 -19.93
CA ALA A 169 7.19 7.74 -20.62
C ALA A 169 6.52 6.43 -20.18
N VAL A 170 7.29 5.35 -19.99
CA VAL A 170 6.77 4.09 -19.45
C VAL A 170 6.21 4.29 -18.03
N ARG A 171 6.96 4.96 -17.15
CA ARG A 171 6.51 5.24 -15.77
C ARG A 171 5.29 6.16 -15.73
N LEU A 172 5.22 7.16 -16.61
CA LEU A 172 4.03 8.01 -16.77
C LEU A 172 2.82 7.22 -17.25
N ALA A 173 2.98 6.34 -18.24
CA ALA A 173 1.90 5.49 -18.72
C ALA A 173 1.39 4.55 -17.61
N LEU A 174 2.30 3.91 -16.87
CA LEU A 174 1.93 3.09 -15.72
C LEU A 174 1.21 3.90 -14.63
N ASN A 175 1.70 5.11 -14.31
CA ASN A 175 1.05 5.99 -13.35
C ASN A 175 -0.37 6.39 -13.81
N SER A 176 -0.56 6.62 -15.11
CA SER A 176 -1.87 6.89 -15.70
C SER A 176 -2.80 5.69 -15.62
N VAL A 177 -2.31 4.48 -15.86
CA VAL A 177 -3.11 3.26 -15.68
C VAL A 177 -3.57 3.13 -14.23
N VAL A 178 -2.65 3.25 -13.26
CA VAL A 178 -3.01 3.21 -11.83
C VAL A 178 -4.01 4.32 -11.48
N THR A 179 -3.80 5.54 -11.96
CA THR A 179 -4.72 6.67 -11.72
C THR A 179 -6.13 6.37 -12.22
N LEU A 180 -6.26 5.84 -13.44
CA LEU A 180 -7.56 5.49 -14.02
C LEU A 180 -8.27 4.36 -13.26
N LEU A 181 -7.52 3.33 -12.85
CA LEU A 181 -8.05 2.22 -12.06
C LEU A 181 -8.54 2.71 -10.69
N VAL A 182 -7.79 3.59 -10.04
CA VAL A 182 -8.18 4.16 -8.74
C VAL A 182 -9.37 5.13 -8.89
N LEU A 183 -9.43 5.91 -9.98
CA LEU A 183 -10.61 6.73 -10.27
C LEU A 183 -11.86 5.86 -10.47
N GLN A 184 -11.73 4.69 -11.10
CA GLN A 184 -12.84 3.75 -11.22
C GLN A 184 -13.33 3.29 -9.85
N MET A 185 -12.43 3.00 -8.90
CA MET A 185 -12.80 2.63 -7.52
C MET A 185 -13.61 3.70 -6.79
N VAL A 186 -13.40 4.99 -7.10
CA VAL A 186 -14.17 6.10 -6.51
C VAL A 186 -15.59 6.18 -7.10
N LEU A 187 -15.78 5.68 -8.32
CA LEU A 187 -17.02 5.81 -9.09
C LEU A 187 -17.95 4.60 -9.01
N THR A 188 -17.49 3.49 -8.43
CA THR A 188 -18.21 2.22 -8.31
C THR A 188 -18.49 1.90 -6.86
#